data_AF-A0A257NAD1-F1
#
_entry.id   AF-A0A257NAD1-F1
#
_cell.length_a   1.000
_cell.length_b   1.000
_cell.length_c   1.000
_cell.angle_alpha   90.00
_cell.angle_beta   90.00
_cell.angle_gamma   90.00
#
_symmetry.space_group_name_H-M   'P 1'
#
loop_
_entity.id
_entity.type
_entity.pdbx_description
1 polymer ?
#
loop_
_entity_poly.entity_id
_entity_poly.type
_entity_poly.pdbx_seq_one_letter_code
_entity_poly.pdbx_strand_id
1 'polypeptide(L)'
;MKILLSIIILLVILLQYRLWYGDGGIEEIKAYQQRLDDLKEQVEEKRERNEALYAEVEDLRKGQEALEERARDELGMIREGETFFQVLE
;
A
#
# COMPACT_ATOMS: atom_id res chain seq x y z
N MET A 1 -7.93 -22.39 -57.14
CA MET A 1 -7.88 -22.94 -55.77
C MET A 1 -6.58 -22.60 -55.02
N LYS A 2 -5.38 -22.84 -55.58
CA LYS A 2 -4.10 -22.57 -54.89
C LYS A 2 -3.90 -21.12 -54.44
N ILE A 3 -4.30 -20.14 -55.24
CA ILE A 3 -4.17 -18.69 -54.94
C ILE A 3 -5.00 -18.29 -53.71
N LEU A 4 -6.21 -18.82 -53.58
CA LEU A 4 -7.11 -18.52 -52.47
C LEU A 4 -6.55 -19.08 -51.15
N LEU A 5 -5.92 -20.24 -51.22
CA LEU A 5 -5.21 -20.87 -50.11
C LEU A 5 -3.98 -20.03 -49.69
N SER A 6 -3.21 -19.50 -50.65
CA SER A 6 -2.10 -18.59 -50.38
C SER A 6 -2.53 -17.29 -49.68
N ILE A 7 -3.66 -16.71 -50.10
CA ILE A 7 -4.22 -15.49 -49.48
C ILE A 7 -4.64 -15.76 -48.04
N ILE A 8 -5.30 -16.90 -47.78
CA ILE A 8 -5.69 -17.29 -46.43
C ILE A 8 -4.46 -17.47 -45.54
N ILE A 9 -3.43 -18.15 -46.03
CA ILE A 9 -2.17 -18.34 -45.29
C ILE A 9 -1.52 -16.98 -44.97
N LEU A 10 -1.47 -16.07 -45.93
CA LEU A 10 -0.93 -14.73 -45.73
C LEU A 10 -1.70 -13.96 -44.64
N LEU A 11 -3.04 -14.02 -44.69
CA LEU A 11 -3.90 -13.39 -43.68
C LEU A 11 -3.69 -13.99 -42.29
N VAL A 12 -3.56 -15.31 -42.18
CA VAL A 12 -3.28 -15.98 -40.91
C VAL A 12 -1.93 -15.53 -40.35
N ILE A 13 -0.88 -15.50 -41.17
CA ILE A 13 0.45 -15.04 -40.73
C ILE A 13 0.39 -13.59 -40.24
N LEU A 14 -0.32 -12.72 -40.96
CA LEU A 14 -0.46 -11.30 -40.60
C LEU A 14 -1.24 -11.12 -39.28
N LEU A 15 -2.27 -11.93 -39.05
CA LEU A 15 -3.01 -11.99 -37.78
C LEU A 15 -2.15 -12.51 -36.63
N GLN A 16 -1.38 -13.57 -36.86
CA GLN A 16 -0.44 -14.10 -35.85
C GLN A 16 0.60 -13.05 -35.48
N TYR A 17 1.19 -12.37 -36.47
CA TYR A 17 2.14 -11.30 -36.23
C TYR A 17 1.52 -10.14 -35.42
N ARG A 18 0.30 -9.71 -35.80
CA ARG A 18 -0.44 -8.68 -35.06
C ARG A 18 -0.80 -9.11 -33.64
N LEU A 19 -1.07 -10.39 -33.39
CA LEU A 19 -1.39 -10.88 -32.04
C LEU A 19 -0.16 -10.87 -31.12
N TRP A 20 1.04 -11.08 -31.69
CA TRP A 20 2.28 -11.13 -30.93
C TRP A 20 2.88 -9.74 -30.71
N TYR A 21 2.84 -8.88 -31.73
CA TYR A 21 3.49 -7.55 -31.76
C TYR A 21 2.53 -6.35 -31.83
N GLY A 22 1.22 -6.58 -31.86
CA GLY A 22 0.24 -5.49 -31.85
C GLY A 22 0.04 -4.91 -30.46
N ASP A 23 -0.57 -3.72 -30.41
CA ASP A 23 -0.97 -3.05 -29.16
C ASP A 23 -1.83 -4.00 -28.31
N GLY A 24 -1.36 -4.32 -27.09
CA GLY A 24 -1.94 -5.35 -26.22
C GLY A 24 -1.37 -6.77 -26.39
N GLY A 25 -0.25 -6.92 -27.09
CA GLY A 25 0.44 -8.20 -27.28
C GLY A 25 0.97 -8.82 -25.98
N ILE A 26 1.37 -10.09 -26.06
CA ILE A 26 1.86 -10.90 -24.92
C ILE A 26 3.03 -10.22 -24.19
N GLU A 27 3.89 -9.51 -24.94
CA GLU A 27 5.03 -8.78 -24.38
C GLU A 27 4.60 -7.62 -23.48
N GLU A 28 3.58 -6.86 -23.89
CA GLU A 28 3.06 -5.74 -23.12
C GLU A 28 2.39 -6.23 -21.82
N ILE A 29 1.59 -7.30 -21.93
CA ILE A 29 0.97 -7.95 -20.77
C ILE A 29 2.04 -8.43 -19.77
N LYS A 30 3.12 -9.04 -20.27
CA LYS A 30 4.22 -9.50 -19.42
C LYS A 30 4.95 -8.34 -18.74
N ALA A 31 5.17 -7.23 -19.45
CA ALA A 31 5.76 -6.03 -18.88
C ALA A 31 4.87 -5.39 -17.80
N TYR A 32 3.55 -5.34 -18.01
CA TYR A 32 2.62 -4.87 -16.99
C TYR A 32 2.59 -5.80 -15.78
N GLN A 33 2.61 -7.12 -15.97
CA GLN A 33 2.66 -8.10 -14.89
C GLN A 33 3.90 -7.90 -14.01
N GLN A 34 5.08 -7.74 -14.64
CA GLN A 34 6.33 -7.48 -13.93
C GLN A 34 6.30 -6.18 -13.12
N ARG A 35 5.75 -5.11 -13.67
CA ARG A 35 5.58 -3.84 -12.93
C ARG A 35 4.61 -3.99 -11.76
N LEU A 36 3.56 -4.80 -11.91
CA LEU A 36 2.59 -5.08 -10.87
C LEU A 36 3.22 -5.85 -9.71
N ASP A 37 4.07 -6.81 -10.02
CA ASP A 37 4.77 -7.62 -9.00
C ASP A 37 5.79 -6.76 -8.23
N ASP A 38 6.55 -5.91 -8.92
CA ASP A 38 7.48 -4.95 -8.27
C ASP A 38 6.73 -3.94 -7.38
N LEU A 39 5.61 -3.39 -7.85
CA LEU A 39 4.79 -2.49 -7.04
C LEU A 39 4.24 -3.17 -5.79
N LYS A 40 3.84 -4.45 -5.89
CA LYS A 40 3.34 -5.20 -4.74
C LYS A 40 4.43 -5.39 -3.69
N GLU A 41 5.63 -5.75 -4.11
CA GLU A 41 6.77 -5.91 -3.20
C GLU A 41 7.07 -4.61 -2.45
N GLN A 42 7.12 -3.48 -3.16
CA GLN A 42 7.32 -2.16 -2.53
C GLN A 42 6.18 -1.76 -1.58
N VAL A 43 4.94 -2.14 -1.90
CA VAL A 43 3.79 -1.85 -1.03
C VAL A 43 3.84 -2.66 0.25
N GLU A 44 4.18 -3.95 0.17
CA GLU A 44 4.32 -4.80 1.35
C GLU A 44 5.43 -4.31 2.28
N GLU A 45 6.62 -3.97 1.75
CA GLU A 45 7.71 -3.41 2.55
C GLU A 45 7.29 -2.12 3.29
N LYS A 46 6.60 -1.21 2.57
CA LYS A 46 6.10 0.03 3.17
C LYS A 46 5.03 -0.23 4.22
N ARG A 47 4.18 -1.23 4.01
CA ARG A 47 3.11 -1.59 4.93
C ARG A 47 3.67 -2.13 6.24
N GLU A 48 4.60 -3.08 6.18
CA GLU A 48 5.27 -3.63 7.38
C GLU A 48 5.94 -2.51 8.21
N ARG A 49 6.64 -1.59 7.54
CA ARG A 49 7.26 -0.44 8.22
C ARG A 49 6.22 0.51 8.82
N ASN A 50 5.10 0.73 8.13
CA ASN A 50 4.04 1.57 8.65
C ASN A 50 3.39 0.95 9.90
N GLU A 51 3.14 -0.36 9.87
CA GLU A 51 2.59 -1.10 11.01
C GLU A 51 3.54 -1.05 12.22
N ALA A 52 4.85 -1.22 11.99
CA ALA A 52 5.85 -1.08 13.05
C ALA A 52 5.89 0.34 13.65
N LEU A 53 5.89 1.37 12.80
CA LEU A 53 5.87 2.77 13.26
C LEU A 53 4.57 3.11 13.99
N TYR A 54 3.44 2.57 13.54
CA TYR A 54 2.16 2.77 14.21
C TYR A 54 2.17 2.17 15.62
N ALA A 55 2.72 0.96 15.77
CA ALA A 55 2.89 0.34 17.07
C ALA A 55 3.81 1.15 18.00
N GLU A 56 4.90 1.72 17.46
CA GLU A 56 5.80 2.60 18.22
C GLU A 56 5.11 3.89 18.66
N VAL A 57 4.34 4.53 17.77
CA VAL A 57 3.56 5.73 18.12
C VAL A 57 2.51 5.42 19.19
N GLU A 58 1.83 4.28 19.08
CA GLU A 58 0.83 3.84 20.05
C GLU A 58 1.47 3.56 21.43
N ASP A 59 2.64 2.93 21.47
CA ASP A 59 3.38 2.68 22.72
C ASP A 59 3.83 3.99 23.37
N LEU A 60 4.37 4.93 22.58
CA LEU A 60 4.76 6.26 23.06
C LEU A 60 3.57 7.04 23.62
N ARG A 61 2.41 6.97 22.96
CA ARG A 61 1.18 7.62 23.45
C ARG A 61 0.73 7.03 24.78
N LYS A 62 0.68 5.70 24.89
CA LYS A 62 0.32 5.02 26.14
C LYS A 62 1.30 5.35 27.27
N GLY A 63 2.59 5.40 26.97
CA GLY A 63 3.61 5.80 27.94
C GLY A 63 3.42 7.24 28.43
N GLN A 64 3.09 8.18 27.54
CA GLN A 64 2.81 9.57 27.92
C GLN A 64 1.52 9.72 28.72
N GLU A 65 0.45 9.02 28.33
CA GLU A 65 -0.83 9.03 29.06
C GLU A 65 -0.66 8.44 30.47
N ALA A 66 0.09 7.34 30.62
CA ALA A 66 0.40 6.76 31.92
C ALA A 66 1.26 7.69 32.80
N LEU A 67 2.19 8.43 32.20
CA LEU A 67 3.00 9.42 32.91
C LEU A 67 2.16 10.61 33.36
N GLU A 68 1.24 11.07 32.51
CA GLU A 68 0.32 12.17 32.82
C GLU A 68 -0.65 11.80 33.94
N GLU A 69 -1.22 10.59 33.92
CA GLU A 69 -2.10 10.07 34.98
C GLU A 69 -1.38 10.07 36.33
N ARG A 70 -0.13 9.55 36.37
CA ARG A 70 0.68 9.57 37.59
C ARG A 70 1.01 10.99 38.08
N ALA A 71 1.28 11.92 37.17
CA ALA A 71 1.55 13.31 37.52
C ALA A 71 0.30 14.03 38.08
N ARG A 72 -0.90 13.72 37.53
CA ARG A 72 -2.17 14.26 38.00
C ARG A 72 -2.56 13.66 39.36
N ASP A 73 -2.46 12.34 39.51
CA ASP A 73 -2.96 11.63 40.70
C ASP A 73 -2.01 11.69 41.90
N GLU A 74 -0.70 11.56 41.68
CA GLU A 74 0.26 11.52 42.79
C GLU A 74 0.86 12.88 43.11
N LEU A 75 1.08 13.72 42.10
CA LEU A 75 1.75 15.01 42.27
C LEU A 75 0.77 16.19 42.23
N GLY A 76 -0.52 15.94 41.96
CA GLY A 76 -1.53 17.00 41.86
C GLY A 76 -1.23 18.01 40.75
N MET A 77 -0.42 17.63 39.76
CA MET A 77 0.00 18.53 38.68
C MET A 77 -1.17 18.76 37.72
N ILE A 78 -1.38 20.02 37.34
CA ILE A 78 -2.42 20.46 36.42
C ILE A 78 -1.78 21.28 35.30
N ARG A 79 -2.29 21.17 34.07
CA ARG A 79 -1.74 21.92 32.93
C ARG A 79 -2.03 23.42 33.10
N GLU A 80 -1.18 24.26 32.50
CA GLU A 80 -1.46 25.71 32.42
C GLU A 80 -2.81 25.97 31.75
N GLY A 81 -3.72 26.64 32.46
CA GLY A 81 -5.07 26.98 31.97
C GLY A 81 -6.16 25.93 32.26
N GLU A 82 -5.84 24.80 32.93
CA GLU A 82 -6.86 23.87 33.42
C GLU A 82 -7.43 24.29 34.78
N THR A 83 -8.75 24.19 34.96
CA THR A 83 -9.42 24.38 36.24
C THR A 83 -9.72 23.02 36.86
N PHE A 84 -9.08 22.71 37.99
CA PHE A 84 -9.27 21.45 38.71
C PHE A 84 -10.47 21.53 39.66
N PHE A 85 -11.40 20.59 39.53
CA PHE A 85 -12.56 20.45 40.42
C PHE A 85 -12.43 19.18 41.24
N GLN A 86 -12.24 19.30 42.55
CA GLN A 86 -12.27 18.17 43.48
C GLN A 86 -13.63 18.17 44.20
N VAL A 87 -14.43 17.13 43.94
CA VAL A 87 -15.69 16.94 44.67
C VAL A 87 -15.35 16.30 46.01
N LEU A 88 -15.52 17.07 47.09
CA LEU A 88 -15.44 16.56 48.45
C LEU A 88 -16.84 16.08 48.84
N GLU A 89 -17.02 14.76 49.02
CA GLU A 89 -18.17 14.20 49.76
C GLU A 89 -17.93 14.28 51.27
#